data_AF-A0A9Q1BTY9-F1
#
_entry.id   AF-A0A9Q1BTY9-F1
#
_cell.length_a   1.000
_cell.length_b   1.000
_cell.length_c   1.000
_cell.angle_alpha   90.00
_cell.angle_beta   90.00
_cell.angle_gamma   90.00
#
_symmetry.space_group_name_H-M   'P 1'
#
loop_
_entity.id
_entity.type
_entity.pdbx_description
1 polymer ?
#
loop_
_entity_poly.entity_id
_entity_poly.type
_entity_poly.pdbx_seq_one_letter_code
_entity_poly.pdbx_strand_id
1 'polypeptide(L)'
;MENHDGDYYEPLWDQSGDFGGSEQFPDTMLQSGRTDICDSTALLQAVVFVEDAVKYRSINHKIDPVSLWYYRVYYSRPVQWLVYAAITVVHLLAFVERPSSLTWSSDPYYRGTPYQISCWAVSAIELMCLAIFTADVIMKIYLIGRKQLFKSKWLVAYVIIVIISLGDWLITTGLSCKIKDSEAIFPASKLFSHEENHAKYKKYTAKGAKMEDHDTNITLPTKSPVSPHTDTSVECLENCETPPKPDEFKEGKEYFNNITMSFISLLVLLTTANNPDVMMPAYQVNRLYSLYFITFLGIGE
;
A
#
# COMPACT_ATOMS: atom_id res chain seq x y z
N MET A 1 -38.61 12.32 49.31
CA MET A 1 -38.14 10.99 48.84
C MET A 1 -39.24 10.47 47.95
N GLU A 2 -39.15 10.38 46.64
CA GLU A 2 -38.07 10.67 45.69
C GLU A 2 -38.75 10.76 44.31
N ASN A 3 -38.31 11.71 43.49
CA ASN A 3 -38.71 11.85 42.09
C ASN A 3 -38.18 10.65 41.29
N HIS A 4 -38.90 10.20 40.26
CA HIS A 4 -38.29 9.71 39.04
C HIS A 4 -39.25 9.88 37.86
N ASP A 5 -39.11 11.01 37.18
CA ASP A 5 -39.60 11.23 35.81
C ASP A 5 -38.77 10.37 34.85
N GLY A 6 -39.45 9.69 33.93
CA GLY A 6 -38.86 8.92 32.85
C GLY A 6 -39.64 9.16 31.57
N ASP A 7 -39.35 10.27 30.89
CA ASP A 7 -39.84 10.55 29.54
C ASP A 7 -39.18 9.58 28.54
N TYR A 8 -39.91 8.55 28.13
CA TYR A 8 -39.56 7.75 26.96
C TYR A 8 -40.00 8.50 25.70
N TYR A 9 -39.03 8.90 24.86
CA TYR A 9 -39.30 9.33 23.49
C TYR A 9 -39.65 8.11 22.62
N GLU A 10 -40.87 8.07 22.08
CA GLU A 10 -41.25 7.14 21.02
C GLU A 10 -40.67 7.56 19.66
N PRO A 11 -40.18 6.62 18.82
CA PRO A 11 -39.70 6.93 17.47
C PRO A 11 -40.85 7.22 16.49
N LEU A 12 -40.74 8.35 15.78
CA LEU A 12 -41.69 8.89 14.82
C LEU A 12 -41.70 8.16 13.46
N TRP A 13 -41.81 6.83 13.43
CA TRP A 13 -41.90 6.06 12.17
C TRP A 13 -43.01 5.03 12.13
N ASP A 14 -43.84 4.91 13.17
CA ASP A 14 -44.86 3.85 13.27
C ASP A 14 -46.30 4.36 13.39
N GLN A 15 -46.65 5.41 12.66
CA GLN A 15 -48.06 5.80 12.47
C GLN A 15 -48.49 5.54 11.03
N SER A 16 -48.76 4.27 10.72
CA SER A 16 -49.58 3.90 9.57
C SER A 16 -51.06 3.98 9.96
N GLY A 17 -51.57 5.20 10.05
CA GLY A 17 -52.97 5.52 10.30
C GLY A 17 -53.77 5.64 9.01
N ASP A 18 -54.84 4.84 8.94
CA ASP A 18 -55.86 4.72 7.91
C ASP A 18 -56.41 6.08 7.41
N PHE A 19 -56.33 6.34 6.10
CA PHE A 19 -56.85 7.57 5.48
C PHE A 19 -58.31 7.38 5.07
N GLY A 20 -59.23 7.74 5.96
CA GLY A 20 -60.66 7.84 5.67
C GLY A 20 -61.26 9.07 6.36
N GLY A 21 -61.37 10.18 5.63
CA GLY A 21 -62.08 11.37 6.14
C GLY A 21 -61.75 12.64 5.38
N SER A 22 -62.69 13.10 4.55
CA SER A 22 -62.68 14.41 3.93
C SER A 22 -62.93 15.50 4.97
N GLU A 23 -61.86 16.13 5.47
CA GLU A 23 -61.96 17.41 6.18
C GLU A 23 -61.24 18.49 5.40
N GLN A 24 -62.00 19.54 5.12
CA GLN A 24 -61.59 20.70 4.34
C GLN A 24 -60.61 21.52 5.17
N PHE A 25 -59.32 21.39 4.86
CA PHE A 25 -58.27 22.21 5.45
C PHE A 25 -58.49 23.67 5.02
N PRO A 26 -58.46 24.64 5.94
CA PRO A 26 -58.52 26.04 5.56
C PRO A 26 -57.21 26.41 4.87
N ASP A 27 -57.32 26.94 3.65
CA ASP A 27 -56.25 27.48 2.81
C ASP A 27 -55.63 28.77 3.41
N THR A 28 -55.25 28.74 4.68
CA THR A 28 -54.66 29.88 5.40
C THR A 28 -53.18 29.69 5.74
N MET A 29 -52.51 28.70 5.14
CA MET A 29 -51.05 28.56 5.24
C MET A 29 -50.28 29.00 3.99
N LEU A 30 -50.96 29.38 2.91
CA LEU A 30 -50.35 29.92 1.68
C LEU A 30 -50.17 31.44 1.69
N GLN A 31 -50.14 32.04 2.88
CA GLN A 31 -49.90 33.47 3.04
C GLN A 31 -48.97 33.78 4.22
N SER A 32 -47.89 33.01 4.34
CA SER A 32 -46.68 33.56 4.94
C SER A 32 -45.81 34.06 3.81
N GLY A 33 -45.83 35.38 3.60
CA GLY A 33 -44.77 36.08 2.88
C GLY A 33 -43.47 35.95 3.66
N ARG A 34 -42.89 34.75 3.68
CA ARG A 34 -41.51 34.54 4.07
C ARG A 34 -40.71 35.04 2.88
N THR A 35 -40.29 36.29 2.94
CA THR A 35 -39.12 36.71 2.18
C THR A 35 -38.00 35.79 2.65
N ASP A 36 -37.79 34.70 1.92
CA ASP A 36 -36.72 33.74 2.10
C ASP A 36 -35.40 34.47 1.81
N ILE A 37 -34.98 35.33 2.73
CA ILE A 37 -33.59 35.67 2.92
C ILE A 37 -32.98 34.42 3.56
N CYS A 38 -32.97 33.33 2.80
CA CYS A 38 -32.18 32.17 3.13
C CYS A 38 -30.76 32.66 3.06
N ASP A 39 -30.10 32.77 4.21
CA ASP A 39 -28.70 33.19 4.28
C ASP A 39 -27.90 32.31 3.31
N SER A 40 -27.42 32.92 2.22
CA SER A 40 -26.80 32.20 1.11
C SER A 40 -25.55 31.43 1.57
N THR A 41 -24.94 31.86 2.68
CA THR A 41 -23.83 31.18 3.34
C THR A 41 -24.27 29.91 4.05
N ALA A 42 -25.39 29.95 4.79
CA ALA A 42 -25.97 28.79 5.47
C ALA A 42 -26.48 27.74 4.45
N LEU A 43 -27.06 28.19 3.34
CA LEU A 43 -27.47 27.31 2.24
C LEU A 43 -26.26 26.62 1.59
N LEU A 44 -25.18 27.36 1.31
CA LEU A 44 -23.94 26.78 0.76
C LEU A 44 -23.35 25.72 1.70
N GLN A 45 -23.32 26.02 3.00
CA GLN A 45 -22.85 25.08 4.02
C GLN A 45 -23.69 23.80 4.07
N ALA A 46 -25.02 23.92 4.07
CA ALA A 46 -25.93 22.79 4.06
C ALA A 46 -25.72 21.90 2.83
N VAL A 47 -25.57 22.50 1.64
CA VAL A 47 -25.28 21.76 0.40
C VAL A 47 -23.96 20.99 0.49
N VAL A 48 -22.90 21.61 1.00
CA VAL A 48 -21.59 20.96 1.12
C VAL A 48 -21.65 19.76 2.08
N PHE A 49 -22.36 19.87 3.21
CA PHE A 49 -22.52 18.75 4.14
C PHE A 49 -23.33 17.59 3.56
N VAL A 50 -24.38 17.87 2.79
CA VAL A 50 -25.13 16.82 2.07
C VAL A 50 -24.24 16.14 1.03
N GLU A 51 -23.48 16.91 0.24
CA GLU A 51 -22.53 16.34 -0.72
C GLU A 51 -21.44 15.49 -0.03
N ASP A 52 -20.95 15.91 1.14
CA ASP A 52 -19.98 15.18 1.95
C ASP A 52 -20.52 13.87 2.48
N ALA A 53 -21.77 13.86 2.96
CA ALA A 53 -22.45 12.66 3.42
C ALA A 53 -22.59 11.63 2.29
N VAL A 54 -23.04 12.06 1.11
CA VAL A 54 -23.19 11.19 -0.07
C VAL A 54 -21.84 10.63 -0.54
N LYS A 55 -20.78 11.45 -0.47
CA LYS A 55 -19.42 11.05 -0.92
C LYS A 55 -18.58 10.40 0.18
N TYR A 56 -19.13 10.21 1.39
CA TYR A 56 -18.46 9.63 2.56
C TYR A 56 -17.17 10.39 2.96
N ARG A 57 -17.24 11.72 3.01
CA ARG A 57 -16.11 12.60 3.39
C ARG A 57 -16.23 13.05 4.84
N SER A 58 -15.10 13.36 5.48
CA SER A 58 -15.07 13.85 6.86
C SER A 58 -15.20 15.38 6.94
N ILE A 59 -15.87 15.89 7.98
CA ILE A 59 -16.24 17.31 8.15
C ILE A 59 -15.07 18.18 8.68
N ASN A 60 -13.82 17.73 8.56
CA ASN A 60 -12.66 18.38 9.18
C ASN A 60 -12.13 19.61 8.40
N HIS A 61 -12.99 20.35 7.68
CA HIS A 61 -12.62 21.52 6.88
C HIS A 61 -13.20 22.82 7.46
N LYS A 62 -12.62 23.97 7.08
CA LYS A 62 -13.12 25.29 7.50
C LYS A 62 -14.49 25.60 6.88
N ILE A 63 -15.36 26.22 7.67
CA ILE A 63 -16.77 26.48 7.34
C ILE A 63 -16.98 27.88 6.71
N ASP A 64 -15.90 28.63 6.44
CA ASP A 64 -16.02 29.97 5.83
C ASP A 64 -16.59 29.89 4.40
N PRO A 65 -17.41 30.86 3.94
CA PRO A 65 -18.05 30.81 2.62
C PRO A 65 -17.05 30.77 1.47
N VAL A 66 -15.93 31.48 1.59
CA VAL A 66 -14.83 31.46 0.60
C VAL A 66 -14.11 30.10 0.62
N SER A 67 -13.85 29.56 1.81
CA SER A 67 -13.21 28.25 2.00
C SER A 67 -14.08 27.13 1.39
N LEU A 68 -15.40 27.20 1.57
CA LEU A 68 -16.37 26.26 0.99
C LEU A 68 -16.45 26.35 -0.53
N TRP A 69 -16.29 27.54 -1.11
CA TRP A 69 -16.19 27.70 -2.56
C TRP A 69 -14.95 26.97 -3.12
N TYR A 70 -13.78 27.21 -2.53
CA TYR A 70 -12.55 26.50 -2.90
C TYR A 70 -12.66 24.99 -2.68
N TYR A 71 -13.34 24.56 -1.62
CA TYR A 71 -13.61 23.15 -1.35
C TYR A 71 -14.39 22.49 -2.50
N ARG A 72 -15.43 23.16 -2.99
CA ARG A 72 -16.27 22.67 -4.09
C ARG A 72 -15.52 22.61 -5.42
N VAL A 73 -14.67 23.61 -5.69
CA VAL A 73 -13.78 23.63 -6.86
C VAL A 73 -12.74 22.51 -6.77
N TYR A 74 -12.09 22.33 -5.61
CA TYR A 74 -11.08 21.30 -5.38
C TYR A 74 -11.64 19.88 -5.59
N TYR A 75 -12.86 19.61 -5.12
CA TYR A 75 -13.53 18.33 -5.31
C TYR A 75 -14.32 18.21 -6.63
N SER A 76 -14.17 19.18 -7.54
CA SER A 76 -14.75 19.08 -8.87
C SER A 76 -14.06 17.98 -9.69
N ARG A 77 -14.80 17.38 -10.61
CA ARG A 77 -14.29 16.34 -11.52
C ARG A 77 -12.99 16.72 -12.25
N PRO A 78 -12.87 17.92 -12.87
CA PRO A 78 -11.65 18.26 -13.62
C PRO A 78 -10.42 18.37 -12.73
N VAL A 79 -10.53 18.99 -11.54
CA VAL A 79 -9.39 19.14 -10.62
C VAL A 79 -8.93 17.78 -10.10
N GLN A 80 -9.87 16.91 -9.72
CA GLN A 80 -9.53 15.55 -9.28
C GLN A 80 -8.88 14.74 -10.41
N TRP A 81 -9.42 14.82 -11.64
CA TRP A 81 -8.81 14.18 -12.82
C TRP A 81 -7.39 14.68 -13.09
N LEU A 82 -7.15 15.98 -12.94
CA LEU A 82 -5.81 16.57 -13.12
C LEU A 82 -4.81 16.01 -12.11
N VAL A 83 -5.19 15.89 -10.84
CA VAL A 83 -4.33 15.29 -9.81
C VAL A 83 -4.06 13.81 -10.12
N TYR A 84 -5.09 13.04 -10.48
CA TYR A 84 -4.90 11.62 -10.86
C TYR A 84 -4.06 11.45 -12.13
N ALA A 85 -4.20 12.33 -13.11
CA ALA A 85 -3.37 12.35 -14.29
C ALA A 85 -1.90 12.63 -13.94
N ALA A 86 -1.63 13.61 -13.08
CA ALA A 86 -0.27 13.90 -12.61
C ALA A 86 0.37 12.71 -11.88
N ILE A 87 -0.40 12.00 -11.04
CA ILE A 87 0.04 10.76 -10.40
C ILE A 87 0.42 9.72 -11.45
N THR A 88 -0.44 9.51 -12.44
CA THR A 88 -0.20 8.54 -13.51
C THR A 88 1.04 8.90 -14.31
N VAL A 89 1.22 10.17 -14.67
CA VAL A 89 2.39 10.66 -15.42
C VAL A 89 3.68 10.44 -14.63
N VAL A 90 3.71 10.71 -13.32
CA VAL A 90 4.91 10.49 -12.48
C VAL A 90 5.26 9.01 -12.38
N HIS A 91 4.28 8.11 -12.33
CA HIS A 91 4.56 6.66 -12.35
C HIS A 91 5.02 6.19 -13.73
N LEU A 92 4.50 6.77 -14.82
CA LEU A 92 4.94 6.45 -16.18
C LEU A 92 6.33 7.00 -16.50
N LEU A 93 6.71 8.12 -15.88
CA LEU A 93 8.05 8.71 -16.00
C LEU A 93 9.16 7.73 -15.60
N ALA A 94 8.89 6.80 -14.68
CA ALA A 94 9.85 5.76 -14.28
C ALA A 94 10.28 4.84 -15.45
N PHE A 95 9.44 4.65 -16.48
CA PHE A 95 9.82 3.86 -17.66
C PHE A 95 10.78 4.60 -18.60
N VAL A 96 10.76 5.92 -18.53
CA VAL A 96 11.50 6.84 -19.40
C VAL A 96 12.80 7.29 -18.74
N GLU A 97 12.78 7.49 -17.42
CA GLU A 97 13.92 7.83 -16.58
C GLU A 97 15.02 6.77 -16.65
N ARG A 98 16.24 7.14 -16.27
CA ARG A 98 17.41 6.25 -16.33
C ARG A 98 17.39 5.29 -15.13
N PRO A 99 17.54 3.95 -15.32
CA PRO A 99 17.67 3.26 -16.59
C PRO A 99 16.32 3.10 -17.28
N SER A 100 16.27 3.48 -18.55
CA SER A 100 15.02 3.44 -19.32
C SER A 100 14.62 1.99 -19.57
N SER A 101 13.35 1.68 -19.31
CA SER A 101 12.75 0.38 -19.56
C SER A 101 12.23 0.25 -21.00
N LEU A 102 12.28 1.32 -21.80
CA LEU A 102 12.02 1.29 -23.25
C LEU A 102 13.20 0.66 -23.99
N THR A 103 13.30 -0.66 -23.91
CA THR A 103 14.16 -1.48 -24.76
C THR A 103 13.33 -2.59 -25.39
N TRP A 104 13.65 -2.95 -26.64
CA TRP A 104 12.94 -4.00 -27.37
C TRP A 104 13.01 -5.37 -26.68
N SER A 105 14.13 -5.67 -26.02
CA SER A 105 14.34 -6.88 -25.23
C SER A 105 14.91 -6.51 -23.85
N SER A 106 14.51 -7.27 -22.83
CA SER A 106 15.08 -7.21 -21.48
C SER A 106 16.32 -8.11 -21.34
N ASP A 107 16.57 -9.00 -22.30
CA ASP A 107 17.71 -9.91 -22.29
C ASP A 107 19.02 -9.12 -22.48
N PRO A 108 19.97 -9.16 -21.51
CA PRO A 108 21.25 -8.46 -21.62
C PRO A 108 22.03 -8.77 -22.89
N TYR A 109 21.90 -9.97 -23.46
CA TYR A 109 22.60 -10.38 -24.67
C TYR A 109 22.06 -9.70 -25.94
N TYR A 110 20.75 -9.47 -26.00
CA TYR A 110 20.07 -8.85 -27.15
C TYR A 110 19.61 -7.42 -26.85
N ARG A 111 20.07 -6.83 -25.76
CA ARG A 111 19.67 -5.49 -25.34
C ARG A 111 20.32 -4.46 -26.26
N GLY A 112 19.51 -3.79 -27.07
CA GLY A 112 19.94 -2.61 -27.82
C GLY A 112 20.30 -1.43 -26.90
N THR A 113 20.86 -0.37 -27.47
CA THR A 113 21.12 0.86 -26.71
C THR A 113 19.80 1.50 -26.25
N PRO A 114 19.65 1.83 -24.96
CA PRO A 114 18.42 2.46 -24.47
C PRO A 114 18.25 3.84 -25.10
N TYR A 115 17.02 4.15 -25.49
CA TYR A 115 16.69 5.47 -26.03
C TYR A 115 16.89 6.55 -24.94
N GLN A 116 17.79 7.50 -25.18
CA GLN A 116 18.09 8.56 -24.22
C GLN A 116 17.24 9.80 -24.50
N ILE A 117 16.25 10.05 -23.65
CA ILE A 117 15.48 11.31 -23.69
C ILE A 117 16.37 12.43 -23.16
N SER A 118 16.21 13.63 -23.73
CA SER A 118 16.92 14.82 -23.26
C SER A 118 16.60 15.09 -21.78
N CYS A 119 17.64 15.39 -21.00
CA CYS A 119 17.54 15.62 -19.55
C CYS A 119 16.54 16.73 -19.19
N TRP A 120 16.52 17.81 -19.97
CA TRP A 120 15.64 18.95 -19.73
C TRP A 120 14.16 18.59 -19.89
N ALA A 121 13.83 17.66 -20.80
CA ALA A 121 12.44 17.29 -21.08
C ALA A 121 11.85 16.47 -19.94
N VAL A 122 12.58 15.46 -19.45
CA VAL A 122 12.18 14.63 -18.30
C VAL A 122 12.05 15.50 -17.04
N SER A 123 13.06 16.34 -16.78
CA SER A 123 13.06 17.23 -15.62
C SER A 123 11.96 18.29 -15.67
N ALA A 124 11.57 18.78 -16.85
CA ALA A 124 10.45 19.72 -16.99
C ALA A 124 9.09 19.07 -16.73
N ILE A 125 8.88 17.83 -17.18
CA ILE A 125 7.64 17.09 -16.91
C ILE A 125 7.54 16.78 -15.41
N GLU A 126 8.65 16.42 -14.77
CA GLU A 126 8.71 16.22 -13.32
C GLU A 126 8.38 17.50 -12.56
N LEU A 127 8.96 18.65 -12.94
CA LEU A 127 8.63 19.95 -12.36
C LEU A 127 7.13 20.26 -12.48
N MET A 128 6.55 20.01 -13.66
CA MET A 128 5.13 20.26 -13.90
C MET A 128 4.25 19.42 -12.96
N CYS A 129 4.60 18.14 -12.77
CA CYS A 129 3.87 17.27 -11.84
C CYS A 129 4.09 17.67 -10.37
N LEU A 130 5.31 18.03 -9.99
CA LEU A 130 5.62 18.53 -8.64
C LEU A 130 4.92 19.85 -8.33
N ALA A 131 4.75 20.74 -9.32
CA ALA A 131 3.97 21.96 -9.18
C ALA A 131 2.49 21.65 -8.89
N ILE A 132 1.92 20.65 -9.57
CA ILE A 132 0.55 20.18 -9.32
C ILE A 132 0.42 19.62 -7.89
N PHE A 133 1.34 18.78 -7.44
CA PHE A 133 1.32 18.25 -6.05
C PHE A 133 1.54 19.33 -5.00
N THR A 134 2.39 20.31 -5.29
CA THR A 134 2.60 21.46 -4.41
C THR A 134 1.32 22.27 -4.27
N ALA A 135 0.62 22.54 -5.38
CA ALA A 135 -0.69 23.20 -5.35
C ALA A 135 -1.75 22.36 -4.61
N ASP A 136 -1.78 21.04 -4.82
CA ASP A 136 -2.67 20.11 -4.11
C ASP A 136 -2.46 20.17 -2.59
N VAL A 137 -1.20 20.07 -2.14
CA VAL A 137 -0.84 20.21 -0.72
C VAL A 137 -1.24 21.57 -0.17
N ILE A 138 -0.94 22.67 -0.87
CA ILE A 138 -1.29 24.03 -0.43
C ILE A 138 -2.81 24.17 -0.26
N MET A 139 -3.59 23.65 -1.20
CA MET A 139 -5.06 23.67 -1.13
C MET A 139 -5.58 22.84 0.05
N LYS A 140 -5.07 21.62 0.26
CA LYS A 140 -5.43 20.80 1.43
C LYS A 140 -5.08 21.49 2.75
N ILE A 141 -3.90 22.09 2.84
CA ILE A 141 -3.42 22.86 4.00
C ILE A 141 -4.37 24.03 4.31
N TYR A 142 -4.79 24.76 3.28
CA TYR A 142 -5.71 25.89 3.41
C TYR A 142 -7.10 25.44 3.89
N LEU A 143 -7.65 24.36 3.31
CA LEU A 143 -8.98 23.83 3.60
C LEU A 143 -9.12 23.19 4.98
N ILE A 144 -8.14 22.38 5.43
CA ILE A 144 -8.16 21.72 6.76
C ILE A 144 -7.77 22.71 7.87
N GLY A 145 -6.82 23.61 7.59
CA GLY A 145 -6.33 24.59 8.56
C GLY A 145 -5.18 24.11 9.45
N ARG A 146 -4.24 25.03 9.73
CA ARG A 146 -2.89 24.75 10.29
C ARG A 146 -2.83 23.89 11.55
N LYS A 147 -3.74 24.10 12.50
CA LYS A 147 -3.73 23.37 13.78
C LYS A 147 -4.12 21.90 13.61
N GLN A 148 -4.98 21.61 12.65
CA GLN A 148 -5.47 20.26 12.39
C GLN A 148 -4.49 19.46 11.52
N LEU A 149 -3.66 20.14 10.69
CA LEU A 149 -2.63 19.50 9.85
C LEU A 149 -1.67 18.63 10.66
N PHE A 150 -1.14 19.16 11.77
CA PHE A 150 -0.17 18.45 12.60
C PHE A 150 -0.79 17.26 13.36
N LYS A 151 -2.12 17.17 13.42
CA LYS A 151 -2.80 15.98 13.98
C LYS A 151 -2.92 14.86 12.95
N SER A 152 -3.07 15.19 11.67
CA SER A 152 -3.15 14.22 10.59
C SER A 152 -1.75 13.76 10.16
N LYS A 153 -1.32 12.59 10.65
CA LYS A 153 -0.02 11.98 10.32
C LYS A 153 0.19 11.81 8.80
N TRP A 154 -0.87 11.47 8.06
CA TRP A 154 -0.83 11.28 6.61
C TRP A 154 -0.52 12.57 5.85
N LEU A 155 -1.18 13.67 6.21
CA LEU A 155 -0.96 14.95 5.56
C LEU A 155 0.44 15.50 5.86
N VAL A 156 0.95 15.30 7.08
CA VAL A 156 2.34 15.67 7.43
C VAL A 156 3.33 14.86 6.61
N ALA A 157 3.13 13.54 6.48
CA ALA A 157 3.97 12.70 5.64
C ALA A 157 3.95 13.18 4.17
N TYR A 158 2.77 13.51 3.65
CA TYR A 158 2.63 14.02 2.28
C TYR A 158 3.38 15.34 2.05
N VAL A 159 3.30 16.29 3.00
CA VAL A 159 4.08 17.55 2.95
C VAL A 159 5.58 17.26 2.92
N ILE A 160 6.07 16.34 3.76
CA ILE A 160 7.49 15.97 3.80
C ILE A 160 7.94 15.37 2.46
N ILE A 161 7.14 14.49 1.87
CA ILE A 161 7.44 13.86 0.58
C ILE A 161 7.57 14.92 -0.52
N VAL A 162 6.65 15.89 -0.57
CA VAL A 162 6.71 16.97 -1.57
C VAL A 162 7.95 17.84 -1.36
N ILE A 163 8.33 18.17 -0.11
CA ILE A 163 9.55 18.93 0.18
C ILE A 163 10.81 18.18 -0.26
N ILE A 164 10.92 16.89 0.08
CA ILE A 164 12.06 16.05 -0.32
C ILE A 164 12.15 15.99 -1.85
N SER A 165 11.01 15.79 -2.52
CA SER A 165 10.96 15.69 -3.99
C SER A 165 11.31 17.02 -4.68
N LEU A 166 10.94 18.16 -4.10
CA LEU A 166 11.38 19.49 -4.59
C LEU A 166 12.89 19.67 -4.40
N GLY A 167 13.44 19.24 -3.27
CA GLY A 167 14.88 19.27 -3.01
C GLY A 167 15.66 18.41 -4.00
N ASP A 168 15.18 17.20 -4.25
CA ASP A 168 15.76 16.27 -5.22
C ASP A 168 15.73 16.84 -6.65
N TRP A 169 14.61 17.42 -7.07
CA TRP A 169 14.51 18.08 -8.37
C TRP A 169 15.45 19.28 -8.51
N LEU A 170 15.62 20.09 -7.46
CA LEU A 170 16.57 21.22 -7.44
C LEU A 170 18.03 20.74 -7.56
N ILE A 171 18.38 19.66 -6.84
CA ILE A 171 19.71 19.05 -6.92
C ILE A 171 19.93 18.47 -8.33
N THR A 172 18.94 17.74 -8.85
CA THR A 172 18.96 17.12 -10.17
C THR A 172 19.12 18.16 -11.27
N THR A 173 18.36 19.25 -11.27
CA THR A 173 18.52 20.33 -12.27
C THR A 173 19.85 21.08 -12.12
N GLY A 174 20.31 21.32 -10.89
CA GLY A 174 21.57 22.00 -10.61
C GLY A 174 22.81 21.21 -11.04
N LEU A 175 22.76 19.87 -11.00
CA LEU A 175 23.89 19.00 -11.31
C LEU A 175 23.81 18.33 -12.69
N SER A 176 22.61 18.03 -13.20
CA SER A 176 22.40 17.13 -14.36
C SER A 176 22.70 17.74 -15.73
N CYS A 177 22.99 19.03 -15.84
CA CYS A 177 23.52 19.60 -17.09
C CYS A 177 25.06 19.57 -17.18
N LYS A 178 25.76 19.05 -16.16
CA LYS A 178 27.24 19.03 -16.13
C LYS A 178 27.86 17.63 -16.06
N ILE A 179 27.16 16.65 -15.48
CA ILE A 179 27.74 15.32 -15.25
C ILE A 179 26.97 14.29 -16.08
N LYS A 180 27.57 13.97 -17.23
CA LYS A 180 27.29 12.74 -17.97
C LYS A 180 28.00 11.65 -17.16
N ASP A 181 27.23 10.70 -16.63
CA ASP A 181 27.69 9.48 -15.94
C ASP A 181 28.02 9.65 -14.44
N SER A 182 26.99 9.65 -13.59
CA SER A 182 27.03 8.96 -12.28
C SER A 182 25.61 8.87 -11.74
N GLU A 183 25.14 7.65 -11.54
CA GLU A 183 24.05 7.22 -10.64
C GLU A 183 22.99 8.27 -10.32
N ALA A 184 21.93 8.32 -11.13
CA ALA A 184 20.67 8.89 -10.68
C ALA A 184 20.19 8.03 -9.51
N ILE A 185 20.32 8.53 -8.29
CA ILE A 185 19.68 7.97 -7.10
C ILE A 185 18.18 8.04 -7.41
N PHE A 186 17.55 6.89 -7.69
CA PHE A 186 16.10 6.83 -7.78
C PHE A 186 15.53 7.32 -6.46
N PRO A 187 14.74 8.40 -6.45
CA PRO A 187 14.05 8.79 -5.23
C PRO A 187 12.97 7.73 -5.00
N ALA A 188 13.17 6.88 -4.00
CA ALA A 188 12.14 6.01 -3.45
C ALA A 188 10.87 6.79 -3.02
N SER A 189 10.92 8.14 -3.02
CA SER A 189 9.79 9.04 -2.77
C SER A 189 8.67 8.93 -3.81
N LYS A 190 8.94 8.46 -5.05
CA LYS A 190 7.88 8.27 -6.08
C LYS A 190 6.86 7.19 -5.73
N LEU A 191 7.21 6.24 -4.84
CA LEU A 191 6.29 5.18 -4.39
C LEU A 191 5.25 5.64 -3.35
N PHE A 192 5.44 6.79 -2.69
CA PHE A 192 4.66 7.15 -1.49
C PHE A 192 3.49 8.13 -1.75
N SER A 193 3.49 8.85 -2.89
CA SER A 193 2.44 9.84 -3.21
C SER A 193 1.04 9.24 -3.45
N HIS A 194 0.93 7.92 -3.61
CA HIS A 194 -0.35 7.24 -3.86
C HIS A 194 -1.12 6.93 -2.56
N GLU A 195 -0.50 7.08 -1.38
CA GLU A 195 -0.99 6.43 -0.16
C GLU A 195 -2.13 7.17 0.58
N GLU A 196 -2.36 8.47 0.31
CA GLU A 196 -3.39 9.26 1.01
C GLU A 196 -4.81 9.08 0.41
N ASN A 197 -4.93 8.87 -0.91
CA ASN A 197 -6.23 8.81 -1.59
C ASN A 197 -7.00 7.50 -1.35
N HIS A 198 -6.34 6.46 -0.80
CA HIS A 198 -6.92 5.12 -0.54
C HIS A 198 -7.39 4.89 0.90
N ALA A 199 -7.73 5.95 1.66
CA ALA A 199 -8.28 5.83 3.02
C ALA A 199 -9.49 4.86 3.14
N LYS A 200 -10.22 4.61 2.04
CA LYS A 200 -11.30 3.61 1.95
C LYS A 200 -10.83 2.14 2.05
N TYR A 201 -9.66 1.79 1.50
CA TYR A 201 -9.18 0.40 1.43
C TYR A 201 -8.38 0.00 2.68
N LYS A 202 -7.71 0.97 3.31
CA LYS A 202 -6.83 0.76 4.48
C LYS A 202 -7.56 0.29 5.75
N LYS A 203 -8.85 0.63 5.88
CA LYS A 203 -9.67 0.25 7.05
C LYS A 203 -9.96 -1.25 7.08
N TYR A 204 -9.84 -1.96 5.95
CA TYR A 204 -10.07 -3.39 5.83
C TYR A 204 -8.76 -4.20 5.85
N THR A 205 -7.74 -3.79 5.10
CA THR A 205 -6.46 -4.52 5.01
C THR A 205 -5.54 -4.32 6.22
N ALA A 206 -5.39 -3.10 6.74
CA ALA A 206 -4.50 -2.87 7.89
C ALA A 206 -5.10 -3.36 9.22
N LYS A 207 -6.44 -3.49 9.30
CA LYS A 207 -7.10 -4.16 10.42
C LYS A 207 -7.01 -5.69 10.30
N GLY A 208 -7.05 -6.24 9.08
CA GLY A 208 -6.82 -7.67 8.83
C GLY A 208 -5.41 -8.10 9.19
N ALA A 209 -4.38 -7.41 8.68
CA ALA A 209 -2.99 -7.73 8.96
C ALA A 209 -2.60 -7.55 10.44
N LYS A 210 -3.27 -6.65 11.17
CA LYS A 210 -3.05 -6.48 12.62
C LYS A 210 -3.82 -7.50 13.48
N MET A 211 -4.79 -8.20 12.89
CA MET A 211 -5.51 -9.30 13.54
C MET A 211 -4.76 -10.62 13.40
N GLU A 212 -3.86 -10.73 12.43
CA GLU A 212 -3.05 -11.94 12.12
C GLU A 212 -1.77 -12.04 12.97
N ASP A 213 -1.35 -10.95 13.63
CA ASP A 213 -0.15 -10.90 14.50
C ASP A 213 -0.37 -11.59 15.87
N HIS A 214 -1.54 -12.16 16.11
CA HIS A 214 -1.90 -12.76 17.40
C HIS A 214 -1.59 -14.27 17.53
N ASP A 215 -1.10 -14.92 16.46
CA ASP A 215 -0.82 -16.38 16.42
C ASP A 215 0.67 -16.76 16.63
N THR A 216 1.52 -15.83 17.08
CA THR A 216 2.96 -16.08 17.33
C THR A 216 3.28 -16.78 18.66
N ASN A 217 2.38 -17.63 19.17
CA ASN A 217 2.58 -18.39 20.41
C ASN A 217 2.38 -19.90 20.21
N ILE A 218 3.16 -20.52 19.33
CA ILE A 218 3.28 -21.99 19.32
C ILE A 218 4.32 -22.40 20.37
N THR A 219 3.80 -22.86 21.51
CA THR A 219 4.55 -23.40 22.64
C THR A 219 5.02 -24.82 22.33
N LEU A 220 6.33 -25.05 22.49
CA LEU A 220 6.99 -26.37 22.44
C LEU A 220 6.42 -27.35 23.49
N PRO A 221 6.11 -28.61 23.14
CA PRO A 221 6.11 -29.70 24.11
C PRO A 221 7.38 -30.54 24.05
N THR A 222 7.91 -30.78 25.24
CA THR A 222 9.09 -31.56 25.63
C THR A 222 9.02 -33.08 25.40
N LYS A 223 10.16 -33.64 24.94
CA LYS A 223 10.86 -34.90 25.31
C LYS A 223 10.14 -36.29 25.36
N SER A 224 10.50 -37.14 24.37
CA SER A 224 10.93 -38.59 24.42
C SER A 224 9.97 -39.69 24.96
N PRO A 225 10.14 -41.02 24.66
CA PRO A 225 11.28 -41.72 24.07
C PRO A 225 10.99 -42.76 22.94
N VAL A 226 12.09 -43.22 22.34
CA VAL A 226 12.25 -44.27 21.31
C VAL A 226 11.92 -45.68 21.83
N SER A 227 11.30 -46.53 20.99
CA SER A 227 11.46 -48.00 20.99
C SER A 227 10.89 -48.68 19.73
N PRO A 228 11.26 -49.94 19.41
CA PRO A 228 11.73 -50.29 18.07
C PRO A 228 10.92 -51.40 17.37
N HIS A 229 11.29 -51.60 16.09
CA HIS A 229 11.05 -52.76 15.22
C HIS A 229 9.65 -52.99 14.62
N THR A 230 9.62 -53.04 13.29
CA THR A 230 9.22 -54.20 12.44
C THR A 230 9.19 -53.69 10.98
N ASP A 231 10.21 -54.00 10.19
CA ASP A 231 10.34 -55.15 9.28
C ASP A 231 9.51 -55.05 7.98
N THR A 232 10.21 -55.35 6.88
CA THR A 232 9.73 -55.71 5.53
C THR A 232 9.40 -54.59 4.53
N SER A 233 10.41 -54.19 3.75
CA SER A 233 10.33 -54.17 2.27
C SER A 233 11.75 -54.02 1.72
N VAL A 234 12.46 -55.15 1.71
CA VAL A 234 13.71 -55.31 0.99
C VAL A 234 13.33 -55.86 -0.37
N GLU A 235 13.37 -55.04 -1.41
CA GLU A 235 13.66 -55.45 -2.79
C GLU A 235 13.63 -54.22 -3.70
N CYS A 236 14.79 -53.58 -3.83
CA CYS A 236 15.32 -53.04 -5.09
C CYS A 236 16.70 -52.44 -4.81
N LEU A 237 17.65 -52.80 -5.66
CA LEU A 237 19.00 -52.23 -5.78
C LEU A 237 20.04 -52.74 -4.78
N GLU A 238 20.24 -54.06 -4.85
CA GLU A 238 21.57 -54.65 -4.74
C GLU A 238 22.51 -54.01 -5.78
N ASN A 239 23.64 -53.49 -5.29
CA ASN A 239 24.86 -53.17 -6.03
C ASN A 239 24.79 -52.17 -7.21
N CYS A 240 24.84 -50.88 -6.87
CA CYS A 240 25.56 -49.88 -7.65
C CYS A 240 26.38 -48.99 -6.70
N GLU A 241 27.30 -49.58 -5.96
CA GLU A 241 28.35 -48.82 -5.30
C GLU A 241 29.43 -48.50 -6.35
N THR A 242 29.13 -47.53 -7.20
CA THR A 242 30.17 -46.89 -8.00
C THR A 242 31.02 -46.06 -7.05
N PRO A 243 32.36 -46.17 -7.07
CA PRO A 243 33.20 -45.29 -6.27
C PRO A 243 32.86 -43.82 -6.60
N PRO A 244 32.78 -42.93 -5.59
CA PRO A 244 32.37 -41.55 -5.80
C PRO A 244 33.31 -40.91 -6.83
N LYS A 245 32.72 -40.28 -7.85
CA LYS A 245 33.52 -39.55 -8.84
C LYS A 245 34.22 -38.41 -8.10
N PRO A 246 35.48 -38.08 -8.43
CA PRO A 246 36.25 -37.02 -7.76
C PRO A 246 35.61 -35.62 -7.83
N ASP A 247 34.51 -35.49 -8.59
CA ASP A 247 33.73 -34.28 -8.81
C ASP A 247 32.63 -34.09 -7.75
N GLU A 248 32.13 -35.18 -7.16
CA GLU A 248 30.98 -35.24 -6.24
C GLU A 248 31.33 -34.70 -4.83
N PHE A 249 32.58 -34.90 -4.38
CA PHE A 249 33.08 -34.36 -3.10
C PHE A 249 33.28 -32.83 -3.13
N LYS A 250 33.23 -32.20 -4.31
CA LYS A 250 33.35 -30.74 -4.46
C LYS A 250 31.99 -30.05 -4.28
N GLU A 251 30.89 -30.67 -4.69
CA GLU A 251 29.54 -30.08 -4.63
C GLU A 251 29.04 -29.93 -3.17
N GLY A 252 29.27 -30.93 -2.30
CA GLY A 252 28.88 -30.82 -0.88
C GLY A 252 29.58 -29.70 -0.11
N LYS A 253 30.80 -29.34 -0.53
CA LYS A 253 31.53 -28.17 0.01
C LYS A 253 31.01 -26.85 -0.52
N GLU A 254 30.21 -26.82 -1.58
CA GLU A 254 29.66 -25.58 -2.14
C GLU A 254 28.55 -25.02 -1.25
N TYR A 255 27.61 -25.89 -0.83
CA TYR A 255 26.46 -25.49 -0.02
C TYR A 255 26.81 -25.23 1.46
N PHE A 256 27.71 -26.03 2.04
CA PHE A 256 28.02 -26.01 3.49
C PHE A 256 29.47 -25.63 3.81
N ASN A 257 30.07 -24.69 3.06
CA ASN A 257 31.45 -24.25 3.31
C ASN A 257 31.59 -23.32 4.52
N ASN A 258 30.67 -22.35 4.60
CA ASN A 258 30.68 -21.26 5.57
C ASN A 258 29.27 -21.09 6.15
N ILE A 259 29.17 -20.48 7.33
CA ILE A 259 27.90 -20.26 8.03
C ILE A 259 26.91 -19.48 7.15
N THR A 260 27.36 -18.42 6.46
CA THR A 260 26.49 -17.59 5.59
C THR A 260 25.95 -18.38 4.40
N MET A 261 26.79 -19.15 3.71
CA MET A 261 26.35 -19.96 2.55
C MET A 261 25.45 -21.11 2.99
N SER A 262 25.72 -21.70 4.14
CA SER A 262 24.88 -22.73 4.74
C SER A 262 23.50 -22.18 5.07
N PHE A 263 23.45 -20.99 5.70
CA PHE A 263 22.19 -20.33 6.02
C PHE A 263 21.38 -19.97 4.77
N ILE A 264 22.02 -19.40 3.74
CA ILE A 264 21.33 -19.09 2.47
C ILE A 264 20.83 -20.37 1.80
N SER A 265 21.64 -21.42 1.76
CA SER A 265 21.25 -22.71 1.16
C SER A 265 20.07 -23.34 1.89
N LEU A 266 20.02 -23.23 3.22
CA LEU A 266 18.89 -23.67 4.04
C LEU A 266 17.67 -22.75 3.89
N LEU A 267 17.85 -21.44 3.73
CA LEU A 267 16.75 -20.49 3.48
C LEU A 267 16.12 -20.73 2.11
N VAL A 268 16.93 -21.00 1.08
CA VAL A 268 16.44 -21.40 -0.24
C VAL A 268 15.75 -22.77 -0.17
N LEU A 269 16.29 -23.69 0.64
CA LEU A 269 15.66 -24.99 0.89
C LEU A 269 14.32 -24.86 1.62
N LEU A 270 14.16 -23.88 2.53
CA LEU A 270 12.87 -23.58 3.16
C LEU A 270 11.81 -23.24 2.10
N THR A 271 12.20 -22.56 1.01
CA THR A 271 11.32 -22.31 -0.15
C THR A 271 11.25 -23.47 -1.14
N THR A 272 11.90 -24.61 -0.84
CA THR A 272 12.03 -25.82 -1.65
C THR A 272 12.65 -25.65 -3.04
N ALA A 273 13.30 -24.50 -3.33
CA ALA A 273 13.79 -24.17 -4.66
C ALA A 273 15.05 -24.95 -5.10
N ASN A 274 15.77 -25.56 -4.15
CA ASN A 274 17.01 -26.33 -4.38
C ASN A 274 16.91 -27.79 -3.89
N ASN A 275 15.69 -28.34 -3.78
CA ASN A 275 15.45 -29.76 -3.49
C ASN A 275 15.42 -30.55 -4.82
N PRO A 276 16.20 -31.64 -5.01
CA PRO A 276 17.05 -32.36 -4.04
C PRO A 276 18.54 -31.96 -4.05
N ASP A 277 18.95 -31.01 -4.88
CA ASP A 277 20.36 -30.70 -5.15
C ASP A 277 21.19 -30.43 -3.89
N VAL A 278 20.63 -29.70 -2.91
CA VAL A 278 21.34 -29.39 -1.66
C VAL A 278 21.54 -30.60 -0.73
N MET A 279 20.70 -31.63 -0.83
CA MET A 279 20.76 -32.82 0.04
C MET A 279 21.50 -33.98 -0.59
N MET A 280 21.64 -34.01 -1.92
CA MET A 280 22.24 -35.12 -2.66
C MET A 280 23.67 -35.47 -2.20
N PRO A 281 24.60 -34.51 -2.03
CA PRO A 281 25.97 -34.83 -1.60
C PRO A 281 26.03 -35.48 -0.21
N ALA A 282 25.17 -35.04 0.71
CA ALA A 282 25.08 -35.64 2.03
C ALA A 282 24.42 -37.02 1.98
N TYR A 283 23.35 -37.18 1.20
CA TYR A 283 22.64 -38.45 1.03
C TYR A 283 23.53 -39.55 0.45
N GLN A 284 24.42 -39.20 -0.49
CA GLN A 284 25.39 -40.10 -1.09
C GLN A 284 26.45 -40.59 -0.10
N VAL A 285 26.86 -39.75 0.87
CA VAL A 285 27.78 -40.16 1.94
C VAL A 285 27.07 -41.09 2.93
N ASN A 286 25.85 -40.75 3.34
CA ASN A 286 25.03 -41.61 4.19
C ASN A 286 23.54 -41.29 4.00
N ARG A 287 22.75 -42.32 3.70
CA ARG A 287 21.30 -42.20 3.50
C ARG A 287 20.58 -41.58 4.71
N LEU A 288 21.13 -41.75 5.92
CA LEU A 288 20.56 -41.19 7.16
C LEU A 288 20.59 -39.65 7.20
N TYR A 289 21.47 -38.98 6.45
CA TYR A 289 21.49 -37.51 6.43
C TYR A 289 20.22 -36.91 5.80
N SER A 290 19.46 -37.67 5.00
CA SER A 290 18.16 -37.21 4.48
C SER A 290 17.15 -36.87 5.59
N LEU A 291 17.23 -37.55 6.74
CA LEU A 291 16.34 -37.29 7.88
C LEU A 291 16.47 -35.86 8.42
N TYR A 292 17.68 -35.28 8.40
CA TYR A 292 17.89 -33.89 8.80
C TYR A 292 17.10 -32.94 7.90
N PHE A 293 17.21 -33.10 6.58
CA PHE A 293 16.52 -32.25 5.61
C PHE A 293 15.01 -32.45 5.61
N ILE A 294 14.53 -33.68 5.77
CA ILE A 294 13.10 -33.98 5.91
C ILE A 294 12.53 -33.34 7.18
N THR A 295 13.25 -33.43 8.30
CA THR A 295 12.84 -32.80 9.56
C THR A 295 12.87 -31.28 9.45
N PHE A 296 13.89 -30.73 8.79
CA PHE A 296 14.02 -29.29 8.54
C PHE A 296 12.84 -28.75 7.72
N LEU A 297 12.47 -29.44 6.63
CA LEU A 297 11.30 -29.08 5.82
C LEU A 297 9.98 -29.27 6.59
N GLY A 298 9.85 -30.36 7.36
CA GLY A 298 8.65 -30.62 8.15
C GLY A 298 8.43 -29.66 9.34
N ILE A 299 9.47 -28.95 9.79
CA ILE A 299 9.36 -27.88 10.80
C ILE A 299 9.21 -26.49 10.13
N GLY A 300 9.74 -26.34 8.92
CA GLY A 300 9.80 -25.06 8.21
C GLY A 300 8.52 -24.66 7.47
N GLU A 301 7.71 -25.64 7.06
CA GLU A 301 6.31 -25.48 6.63
C GLU A 301 5.37 -25.33 7.83
#